data_AF-A0A0D2D704-F1
#
_entry.id   AF-A0A0D2D704-F1
#
_cell.length_a   1.000
_cell.length_b   1.000
_cell.length_c   1.000
_cell.angle_alpha   90.00
_cell.angle_beta   90.00
_cell.angle_gamma   90.00
#
_symmetry.space_group_name_H-M   'P 1'
#
loop_
_entity.id
_entity.type
_entity.pdbx_description
1 polymer ?
#
loop_
_entity_poly.entity_id
_entity_poly.type
_entity_poly.pdbx_seq_one_letter_code
_entity_poly.pdbx_strand_id
1 'polypeptide(L)'
;MYYHDQLPMLEKDIDAPAVFDASPLLFWVIILTATRNLESHHTHFQSLCKKMPMLLGKLMSQRDDSVHTMQALLILSMWPLPVNRQSDDMRWVHSGMAMQMAMQAGFHRVGYEQEYHGLTYSKSSADERKHTRIWRAWCFVNAMLSCEFGLPCLVPFDSLDIKPVDEACLPPDFLSKLRLALYISRINDSLGDKTKDNNYRTRTTRLLDKDLENLAATLRRARGQWTCSVEFVLLSIRLNMYAFSLRQPPSASTPDLDHTLLQSSVAKCACRLINIYVSSPLPTLNTSNPGLCLQKYCHKFYFRSVYAALLTLLKISMLNQISPQELGEVNNSIRLGHCAIKSCSTTEGDEYERVAGMVELLCKKGVIESASGRYSVESRLGASLWLELLASAIHWRRLNSMPKTRERDSNTDNLRSDVSSSMLNGPPGSVEKELDTAFSTTNDMGVAMAEAQSNPNLYPYSIQDWSTYPDPAWRCWDLSVEPPWWGVPGE
;
A
#
# COMPACT_ATOMS: atom_id res chain seq x y z
N MET A 1 -11.59 17.90 14.74
CA MET A 1 -12.49 16.89 15.34
C MET A 1 -12.45 15.52 14.63
N TYR A 2 -11.86 15.37 13.44
CA TYR A 2 -11.91 14.12 12.65
C TYR A 2 -10.95 12.99 13.08
N TYR A 3 -9.85 13.29 13.78
CA TYR A 3 -8.81 12.29 14.08
C TYR A 3 -9.14 11.43 15.31
N HIS A 4 -9.63 12.05 16.38
CA HIS A 4 -9.79 11.41 17.69
C HIS A 4 -10.73 10.20 17.66
N ASP A 5 -11.87 10.30 16.96
CA ASP A 5 -12.86 9.21 16.91
C ASP A 5 -12.36 7.99 16.11
N GLN A 6 -11.33 8.15 15.26
CA GLN A 6 -10.77 7.04 14.50
C GLN A 6 -9.81 6.17 15.34
N LEU A 7 -9.18 6.74 16.37
CA LEU A 7 -8.23 6.07 17.25
C LEU A 7 -8.46 6.52 18.72
N PRO A 8 -9.44 5.93 19.44
CA PRO A 8 -9.95 6.43 20.72
C PRO A 8 -9.06 6.03 21.91
N MET A 9 -7.81 6.50 21.92
CA MET A 9 -6.84 6.27 23.00
C MET A 9 -6.69 7.44 23.97
N LEU A 10 -6.96 8.65 23.49
CA LEU A 10 -6.91 9.87 24.29
C LEU A 10 -8.28 10.11 24.93
N GLU A 11 -8.31 10.83 26.04
CA GLU A 11 -9.54 11.43 26.58
C GLU A 11 -9.92 12.67 25.74
N LYS A 12 -11.20 13.03 25.69
CA LYS A 12 -11.69 14.15 24.86
C LYS A 12 -11.35 15.52 25.45
N ASP A 13 -11.30 15.60 26.78
CA ASP A 13 -11.21 16.86 27.52
C ASP A 13 -9.83 17.03 28.19
N ILE A 14 -8.76 16.73 27.45
CA ILE A 14 -7.40 16.87 27.98
C ILE A 14 -6.92 18.32 27.82
N ASP A 15 -6.39 18.89 28.91
CA ASP A 15 -5.79 20.21 28.91
C ASP A 15 -4.41 20.23 28.23
N ALA A 16 -4.20 21.12 27.26
CA ALA A 16 -3.02 21.12 26.40
C ALA A 16 -1.70 21.42 27.14
N PRO A 17 -1.63 22.41 28.06
CA PRO A 17 -0.48 22.63 28.93
C PRO A 17 -0.14 21.40 29.77
N ALA A 18 -1.14 20.75 30.37
CA ALA A 18 -0.92 19.54 31.17
C ALA A 18 -0.29 18.39 30.34
N VAL A 19 -0.69 18.24 29.06
CA VAL A 19 -0.05 17.26 28.15
C VAL A 19 1.39 17.64 27.85
N PHE A 20 1.67 18.92 27.62
CA PHE A 20 3.03 19.37 27.33
C PHE A 20 3.97 19.11 28.51
N ASP A 21 3.52 19.41 29.73
CA ASP A 21 4.29 19.20 30.95
C ASP A 21 4.50 17.70 31.22
N ALA A 22 3.50 16.86 30.95
CA ALA A 22 3.59 15.41 31.14
C ALA A 22 4.43 14.70 30.05
N SER A 23 4.28 15.12 28.79
CA SER A 23 5.00 14.56 27.64
C SER A 23 5.08 15.56 26.49
N PRO A 24 6.21 16.25 26.33
CA PRO A 24 6.45 17.13 25.18
C PRO A 24 6.31 16.39 23.85
N LEU A 25 6.70 15.11 23.80
CA LEU A 25 6.57 14.28 22.61
C LEU A 25 5.11 14.12 22.19
N LEU A 26 4.23 13.68 23.09
CA LEU A 26 2.83 13.49 22.77
C LEU A 26 2.18 14.80 22.34
N PHE A 27 2.45 15.89 23.07
CA PHE A 27 1.97 17.22 22.72
C PHE A 27 2.33 17.57 21.27
N TRP A 28 3.61 17.49 20.90
CA TRP A 28 4.04 17.84 19.54
C TRP A 28 3.49 16.90 18.47
N VAL A 29 3.29 15.62 18.78
CA VAL A 29 2.64 14.68 17.86
C VAL A 29 1.16 15.01 17.64
N ILE A 30 0.43 15.42 18.68
CA ILE A 30 -0.95 15.89 18.56
C ILE A 30 -1.00 17.14 17.68
N ILE A 31 -0.17 18.14 17.95
CA ILE A 31 -0.11 19.38 17.15
C ILE A 31 0.28 19.08 15.70
N LEU A 32 1.27 18.21 15.47
CA LEU A 32 1.68 17.79 14.13
C LEU A 32 0.51 17.13 13.38
N THR A 33 -0.24 16.24 14.05
CA THR A 33 -1.37 15.55 13.43
C THR A 33 -2.52 16.50 13.14
N ALA A 34 -2.81 17.44 14.05
CA ALA A 34 -3.89 18.41 13.90
C ALA A 34 -3.61 19.44 12.80
N THR A 35 -2.35 19.85 12.63
CA THR A 35 -1.95 20.93 11.69
C THR A 35 -1.65 20.43 10.26
N ARG A 36 -1.47 19.13 10.05
CA ARG A 36 -1.01 18.56 8.77
C ARG A 36 -1.86 18.90 7.53
N ASN A 37 -3.14 19.18 7.71
CA ASN A 37 -4.09 19.49 6.64
C ASN A 37 -4.59 20.94 6.67
N LEU A 38 -3.98 21.79 7.52
CA LEU A 38 -4.34 23.20 7.64
C LEU A 38 -3.34 24.04 6.84
N GLU A 39 -3.80 24.63 5.74
CA GLU A 39 -2.95 25.46 4.86
C GLU A 39 -2.31 26.63 5.62
N SER A 40 -3.04 27.24 6.56
CA SER A 40 -2.54 28.34 7.41
C SER A 40 -1.34 27.96 8.28
N HIS A 41 -1.13 26.66 8.55
CA HIS A 41 -0.08 26.16 9.43
C HIS A 41 0.99 25.33 8.70
N HIS A 42 1.01 25.38 7.36
CA HIS A 42 1.91 24.54 6.55
C HIS A 42 3.40 24.73 6.91
N THR A 43 3.85 25.96 7.14
CA THR A 43 5.24 26.27 7.53
C THR A 43 5.61 25.68 8.89
N HIS A 44 4.71 25.76 9.86
CA HIS A 44 4.88 25.18 11.19
C HIS A 44 4.92 23.65 11.12
N PHE A 45 4.02 23.05 10.34
CA PHE A 45 3.99 21.62 10.11
C PHE A 45 5.33 21.12 9.52
N GLN A 46 5.83 21.76 8.47
CA GLN A 46 7.14 21.41 7.88
C GLN A 46 8.28 21.51 8.90
N SER A 47 8.30 22.58 9.73
CA SER A 47 9.31 22.72 10.78
C SER A 47 9.20 21.62 11.83
N LEU A 48 7.99 21.19 12.20
CA LEU A 48 7.78 20.10 13.16
C LEU A 48 8.24 18.77 12.58
N CYS A 49 7.92 18.48 11.31
CA CYS A 49 8.39 17.26 10.63
C CYS A 49 9.92 17.14 10.65
N LYS A 50 10.66 18.25 10.51
CA LYS A 50 12.13 18.26 10.57
C LYS A 50 12.68 17.98 11.97
N LYS A 51 11.98 18.43 13.03
CA LYS A 51 12.43 18.28 14.44
C LYS A 51 11.99 16.96 15.06
N MET A 52 10.91 16.36 14.58
CA MET A 52 10.32 15.14 15.16
C MET A 52 11.31 13.95 15.23
N PRO A 53 12.15 13.67 14.22
CA PRO A 53 13.14 12.59 14.30
C PRO A 53 14.11 12.74 15.47
N MET A 54 14.50 13.96 15.83
CA MET A 54 15.36 14.20 16.99
C MET A 54 14.66 13.88 18.32
N LEU A 55 13.37 14.21 18.44
CA LEU A 55 12.59 13.88 19.64
C LEU A 55 12.41 12.36 19.78
N LEU A 56 12.10 11.68 18.67
CA LEU A 56 11.96 10.22 18.64
C LEU A 56 13.27 9.49 18.88
N GLY A 57 14.40 10.03 18.39
CA GLY A 57 15.72 9.45 18.59
C GLY A 57 16.11 9.34 20.07
N LYS A 58 15.62 10.24 20.93
CA LYS A 58 15.84 10.17 22.39
C LYS A 58 15.23 8.93 23.03
N LEU A 59 14.13 8.41 22.47
CA LEU A 59 13.47 7.19 22.94
C LEU A 59 14.36 5.95 22.78
N MET A 60 15.34 5.99 21.90
CA MET A 60 16.27 4.87 21.69
C MET A 60 17.38 4.82 22.75
N SER A 61 17.61 5.92 23.48
CA SER A 61 18.70 6.04 24.43
C SER A 61 18.31 5.68 25.86
N GLN A 62 17.00 5.67 26.17
CA GLN A 62 16.49 5.44 27.52
C GLN A 62 15.22 4.61 27.44
N ARG A 63 15.04 3.70 28.42
CA ARG A 63 13.77 3.02 28.60
C ARG A 63 12.72 4.07 28.99
N ASP A 64 11.60 4.06 28.28
CA ASP A 64 10.45 4.88 28.55
C ASP A 64 9.24 3.95 28.68
N ASP A 65 8.57 3.98 29.83
CA ASP A 65 7.33 3.23 30.08
C ASP A 65 6.10 4.16 30.03
N SER A 66 6.27 5.40 29.55
CA SER A 66 5.22 6.40 29.53
C SER A 66 4.09 6.02 28.57
N VAL A 67 2.88 5.96 29.14
CA VAL A 67 1.59 5.91 28.44
C VAL A 67 1.54 6.93 27.30
N HIS A 68 2.02 8.15 27.54
CA HIS A 68 1.99 9.24 26.57
C HIS A 68 2.91 8.96 25.36
N THR A 69 4.07 8.35 25.60
CA THR A 69 4.99 7.96 24.53
C THR A 69 4.38 6.86 23.67
N MET A 70 3.72 5.87 24.28
CA MET A 70 2.99 4.83 23.51
C MET A 70 1.88 5.43 22.66
N GLN A 71 1.09 6.37 23.20
CA GLN A 71 0.07 7.11 22.46
C GLN A 71 0.68 7.87 21.27
N ALA A 72 1.80 8.57 21.49
CA ALA A 72 2.50 9.31 20.44
C ALA A 72 2.97 8.40 19.29
N LEU A 73 3.57 7.26 19.62
CA LEU A 73 4.03 6.26 18.64
C LEU A 73 2.87 5.65 17.84
N LEU A 74 1.74 5.38 18.49
CA LEU A 74 0.55 4.85 17.82
C LEU A 74 -0.11 5.90 16.90
N ILE A 75 -0.16 7.16 17.31
CA ILE A 75 -0.63 8.26 16.45
C ILE A 75 0.26 8.37 15.21
N LEU A 76 1.58 8.34 15.38
CA LEU A 76 2.54 8.36 14.26
C LEU A 76 2.47 7.11 13.38
N SER A 77 1.96 5.99 13.91
CA SER A 77 1.72 4.77 13.14
C SER A 77 0.50 4.89 12.22
N MET A 78 -0.50 5.69 12.59
CA MET A 78 -1.71 5.91 11.77
C MET A 78 -1.62 7.16 10.88
N TRP A 79 -0.91 8.18 11.35
CA TRP A 79 -0.71 9.48 10.71
C TRP A 79 0.78 9.84 10.69
N PRO A 80 1.60 9.16 9.85
CA PRO A 80 3.05 9.32 9.86
C PRO A 80 3.50 10.69 9.32
N LEU A 81 4.79 10.96 9.50
CA LEU A 81 5.49 12.04 8.83
C LEU A 81 5.47 11.81 7.30
N PRO A 82 5.44 12.89 6.49
CA PRO A 82 5.65 12.78 5.05
C PRO A 82 7.01 12.13 4.76
N VAL A 83 7.03 11.17 3.84
CA VAL A 83 8.26 10.47 3.43
C VAL A 83 8.52 10.69 1.94
N ASN A 84 9.79 10.84 1.58
CA ASN A 84 10.21 10.93 0.18
C ASN A 84 10.29 9.55 -0.47
N ARG A 85 10.73 8.54 0.30
CA ARG A 85 10.80 7.15 -0.14
C ARG A 85 9.97 6.26 0.76
N GLN A 86 9.35 5.23 0.18
CA GLN A 86 8.57 4.26 0.95
C GLN A 86 9.43 3.41 1.89
N SER A 87 10.74 3.31 1.62
CA SER A 87 11.73 2.70 2.52
C SER A 87 11.89 3.45 3.84
N ASP A 88 11.54 4.74 3.87
CA ASP A 88 11.72 5.62 5.02
C ASP A 88 10.46 5.59 5.93
N ASP A 89 9.46 4.75 5.60
CA ASP A 89 8.22 4.61 6.36
C ASP A 89 8.48 3.88 7.69
N MET A 90 8.50 4.65 8.79
CA MET A 90 8.78 4.15 10.14
C MET A 90 7.55 3.62 10.90
N ARG A 91 6.36 3.56 10.27
CA ARG A 91 5.12 3.14 10.98
C ARG A 91 5.22 1.76 11.62
N TRP A 92 5.83 0.79 10.93
CA TRP A 92 6.03 -0.54 11.48
C TRP A 92 6.93 -0.52 12.72
N VAL A 93 8.00 0.28 12.67
CA VAL A 93 8.95 0.44 13.78
C VAL A 93 8.28 1.10 14.99
N HIS A 94 7.53 2.20 14.78
CA HIS A 94 6.79 2.87 15.84
C HIS A 94 5.76 1.94 16.50
N SER A 95 5.01 1.15 15.70
CA SER A 95 4.08 0.15 16.21
C SER A 95 4.79 -0.94 17.02
N GLY A 96 5.98 -1.37 16.58
CA GLY A 96 6.81 -2.34 17.31
C GLY A 96 7.34 -1.79 18.64
N MET A 97 7.82 -0.56 18.68
CA MET A 97 8.25 0.11 19.91
C MET A 97 7.09 0.22 20.90
N ALA A 98 5.93 0.68 20.44
CA ALA A 98 4.72 0.76 21.27
C ALA A 98 4.31 -0.61 21.82
N MET A 99 4.43 -1.69 21.04
CA MET A 99 4.19 -3.06 21.51
C MET A 99 5.12 -3.41 22.68
N GLN A 100 6.43 -3.23 22.48
CA GLN A 100 7.42 -3.65 23.46
C GLN A 100 7.24 -2.89 24.78
N MET A 101 7.02 -1.58 24.71
CA MET A 101 6.73 -0.75 25.88
C MET A 101 5.43 -1.20 26.58
N ALA A 102 4.34 -1.42 25.84
CA ALA A 102 3.06 -1.86 26.41
C ALA A 102 3.14 -3.24 27.05
N MET A 103 3.94 -4.16 26.48
CA MET A 103 4.14 -5.48 27.05
C MET A 103 4.96 -5.42 28.34
N GLN A 104 6.05 -4.64 28.38
CA GLN A 104 6.85 -4.44 29.58
C GLN A 104 6.06 -3.74 30.70
N ALA A 105 5.09 -2.89 30.33
CA ALA A 105 4.19 -2.24 31.27
C ALA A 105 2.98 -3.10 31.69
N GLY A 106 2.83 -4.31 31.15
CA GLY A 106 1.73 -5.22 31.50
C GLY A 106 0.38 -4.90 30.85
N PHE A 107 0.30 -4.01 29.85
CA PHE A 107 -0.99 -3.60 29.25
C PHE A 107 -1.69 -4.70 28.47
N HIS A 108 -0.94 -5.73 28.04
CA HIS A 108 -1.50 -6.94 27.46
C HIS A 108 -2.23 -7.82 28.49
N ARG A 109 -2.03 -7.57 29.79
CA ARG A 109 -2.66 -8.25 30.93
C ARG A 109 -3.24 -7.23 31.91
N VAL A 110 -4.10 -6.33 31.42
CA VAL A 110 -4.77 -5.31 32.26
C VAL A 110 -5.43 -5.96 33.49
N GLY A 111 -5.19 -5.40 34.68
CA GLY A 111 -5.59 -5.96 35.98
C GLY A 111 -4.51 -6.80 36.67
N TYR A 112 -3.41 -7.07 35.98
CA TYR A 112 -2.21 -7.74 36.49
C TYR A 112 -0.96 -6.85 36.40
N GLU A 113 -1.09 -5.54 36.22
CA GLU A 113 0.07 -4.66 36.05
C GLU A 113 0.99 -4.62 37.30
N GLN A 114 0.49 -5.00 38.48
CA GLN A 114 1.31 -5.19 39.69
C GLN A 114 2.47 -6.18 39.50
N GLU A 115 2.33 -7.16 38.60
CA GLU A 115 3.38 -8.14 38.31
C GLU A 115 4.53 -7.54 37.50
N TYR A 116 4.28 -6.41 36.83
CA TYR A 116 5.21 -5.69 35.97
C TYR A 116 5.83 -4.48 36.69
N HIS A 117 5.09 -3.88 37.64
CA HIS A 117 5.47 -2.69 38.38
C HIS A 117 5.21 -2.80 39.89
N GLY A 118 5.71 -3.85 40.54
CA GLY A 118 5.35 -4.18 41.93
C GLY A 118 5.60 -3.08 42.98
N LEU A 119 6.56 -2.18 42.76
CA LEU A 119 6.91 -1.11 43.72
C LEU A 119 6.12 0.19 43.51
N THR A 120 5.58 0.43 42.31
CA THR A 120 4.95 1.70 41.91
C THR A 120 3.48 1.53 41.54
N TYR A 121 2.98 0.30 41.49
CA TYR A 121 1.61 0.01 41.10
C TYR A 121 0.61 0.52 42.15
N SER A 122 -0.35 1.29 41.67
CA SER A 122 -1.55 1.69 42.42
C SER A 122 -2.76 1.31 41.58
N LYS A 123 -3.71 0.58 42.18
CA LYS A 123 -4.89 0.11 41.46
C LYS A 123 -5.85 1.27 41.19
N SER A 124 -6.08 1.55 39.92
CA SER A 124 -6.92 2.65 39.46
C SER A 124 -7.75 2.21 38.27
N SER A 125 -9.08 2.23 38.42
CA SER A 125 -10.00 1.86 37.33
C SER A 125 -9.94 2.82 36.13
N ALA A 126 -9.42 4.05 36.32
CA ALA A 126 -9.19 4.98 35.24
C ALA A 126 -7.95 4.56 34.42
N ASP A 127 -6.91 4.10 35.09
CA ASP A 127 -5.67 3.68 34.43
C ASP A 127 -5.85 2.33 33.72
N GLU A 128 -6.55 1.37 34.32
CA GLU A 128 -6.95 0.11 33.65
C GLU A 128 -7.72 0.39 32.34
N ARG A 129 -8.62 1.37 32.34
CA ARG A 129 -9.36 1.79 31.13
C ARG A 129 -8.43 2.40 30.08
N LYS A 130 -7.48 3.25 30.48
CA LYS A 130 -6.48 3.84 29.57
C LYS A 130 -5.58 2.77 28.97
N HIS A 131 -5.07 1.84 29.78
CA HIS A 131 -4.22 0.73 29.34
C HIS A 131 -4.97 -0.17 28.36
N THR A 132 -6.24 -0.50 28.65
CA THR A 132 -7.12 -1.25 27.74
C THR A 132 -7.25 -0.54 26.39
N ARG A 133 -7.54 0.77 26.39
CA ARG A 133 -7.66 1.55 25.15
C ARG A 133 -6.39 1.54 24.32
N ILE A 134 -5.23 1.71 24.96
CA ILE A 134 -3.92 1.71 24.27
C ILE A 134 -3.60 0.34 23.69
N TRP A 135 -3.77 -0.73 24.48
CA TRP A 135 -3.51 -2.09 24.02
C TRP A 135 -4.39 -2.45 22.82
N ARG A 136 -5.70 -2.18 22.92
CA ARG A 136 -6.64 -2.46 21.82
C ARG A 136 -6.42 -1.56 20.61
N ALA A 137 -6.02 -0.31 20.80
CA ALA A 137 -5.58 0.56 19.72
C ALA A 137 -4.35 -0.02 19.01
N TRP A 138 -3.36 -0.49 19.76
CA TRP A 138 -2.19 -1.16 19.21
C TRP A 138 -2.55 -2.42 18.43
N CYS A 139 -3.45 -3.29 18.95
CA CYS A 139 -3.89 -4.49 18.22
C CYS A 139 -4.50 -4.13 16.86
N PHE A 140 -5.35 -3.10 16.81
CA PHE A 140 -5.92 -2.62 15.55
C PHE A 140 -4.84 -2.11 14.60
N VAL A 141 -3.93 -1.25 15.08
CA VAL A 141 -2.82 -0.69 14.29
C VAL A 141 -1.95 -1.81 13.72
N ASN A 142 -1.51 -2.76 14.54
CA ASN A 142 -0.63 -3.84 14.12
C ASN A 142 -1.30 -4.73 13.06
N ALA A 143 -2.56 -5.11 13.27
CA ALA A 143 -3.30 -5.91 12.32
C ALA A 143 -3.40 -5.21 10.95
N MET A 144 -3.77 -3.92 10.91
CA MET A 144 -3.84 -3.16 9.67
C MET A 144 -2.47 -3.00 8.98
N LEU A 145 -1.41 -2.68 9.73
CA LEU A 145 -0.06 -2.56 9.17
C LEU A 145 0.45 -3.91 8.66
N SER A 146 0.11 -5.02 9.32
CA SER A 146 0.49 -6.37 8.90
C SER A 146 -0.05 -6.67 7.49
N CYS A 147 -1.30 -6.27 7.22
CA CYS A 147 -1.90 -6.34 5.90
C CYS A 147 -1.17 -5.45 4.88
N GLU A 148 -0.91 -4.18 5.21
CA GLU A 148 -0.29 -3.23 4.27
C GLU A 148 1.12 -3.62 3.86
N PHE A 149 1.94 -3.99 4.84
CA PHE A 149 3.33 -4.35 4.61
C PHE A 149 3.48 -5.81 4.17
N GLY A 150 2.47 -6.66 4.37
CA GLY A 150 2.60 -8.09 4.12
C GLY A 150 3.49 -8.79 5.13
N LEU A 151 3.35 -8.41 6.40
CA LEU A 151 4.08 -8.96 7.53
C LEU A 151 3.11 -9.78 8.41
N PRO A 152 3.62 -10.71 9.24
CA PRO A 152 2.76 -11.43 10.18
C PRO A 152 2.02 -10.49 11.13
N CYS A 153 0.79 -10.85 11.48
CA CYS A 153 0.05 -10.15 12.53
C CYS A 153 0.63 -10.61 13.87
N LEU A 154 1.02 -9.66 14.72
CA LEU A 154 1.71 -9.94 15.98
C LEU A 154 0.76 -9.88 17.18
N VAL A 155 -0.55 -9.75 16.95
CA VAL A 155 -1.53 -9.70 18.03
C VAL A 155 -1.54 -11.04 18.77
N PRO A 156 -1.32 -11.06 20.10
CA PRO A 156 -1.34 -12.29 20.87
C PRO A 156 -2.70 -12.99 20.82
N PHE A 157 -2.70 -14.32 20.95
CA PHE A 157 -3.91 -15.14 20.91
C PHE A 157 -4.99 -14.68 21.91
N ASP A 158 -4.61 -14.33 23.14
CA ASP A 158 -5.54 -13.88 24.19
C ASP A 158 -6.25 -12.55 23.88
N SER A 159 -5.71 -11.83 22.90
CA SER A 159 -6.13 -10.50 22.48
C SER A 159 -6.93 -10.56 21.16
N LEU A 160 -7.10 -11.75 20.57
CA LEU A 160 -7.99 -11.95 19.42
C LEU A 160 -9.47 -11.87 19.83
N ASP A 161 -9.79 -12.18 21.08
CA ASP A 161 -11.14 -12.09 21.61
C ASP A 161 -11.43 -10.71 22.21
N ILE A 162 -12.60 -10.16 21.89
CA ILE A 162 -13.14 -8.95 22.52
C ILE A 162 -13.84 -9.33 23.81
N LYS A 163 -13.37 -8.78 24.92
CA LYS A 163 -13.85 -9.02 26.28
C LYS A 163 -14.88 -7.95 26.67
N PRO A 164 -15.79 -8.22 27.62
CA PRO A 164 -16.77 -7.23 28.09
C PRO A 164 -16.15 -5.93 28.60
N VAL A 165 -14.95 -6.00 29.18
CA VAL A 165 -14.19 -4.82 29.62
C VAL A 165 -13.84 -3.90 28.45
N ASP A 166 -13.53 -4.46 27.27
CA ASP A 166 -13.23 -3.66 26.07
C ASP A 166 -14.47 -2.90 25.60
N GLU A 167 -15.64 -3.54 25.69
CA GLU A 167 -16.92 -2.93 25.31
C GLU A 167 -17.29 -1.74 26.19
N ALA A 168 -16.91 -1.78 27.47
CA ALA A 168 -17.08 -0.66 28.38
C ALA A 168 -16.06 0.47 28.15
N CYS A 169 -14.89 0.15 27.59
CA CYS A 169 -13.78 1.10 27.44
C CYS A 169 -13.78 1.84 26.09
N LEU A 170 -14.29 1.21 25.03
CA LEU A 170 -14.09 1.64 23.64
C LEU A 170 -15.41 1.98 22.93
N PRO A 171 -15.40 2.93 21.99
CA PRO A 171 -16.56 3.24 21.16
C PRO A 171 -17.03 2.03 20.32
N PRO A 172 -18.36 1.85 20.12
CA PRO A 172 -18.90 0.74 19.32
C PRO A 172 -18.35 0.66 17.88
N ASP A 173 -18.17 1.81 17.22
CA ASP A 173 -17.61 1.86 15.86
C ASP A 173 -16.17 1.34 15.81
N PHE A 174 -15.34 1.71 16.80
CA PHE A 174 -13.97 1.20 16.90
C PHE A 174 -13.95 -0.30 17.22
N LEU A 175 -14.83 -0.78 18.10
CA LEU A 175 -14.95 -2.20 18.41
C LEU A 175 -15.34 -3.04 17.19
N SER A 176 -16.27 -2.55 16.36
CA SER A 176 -16.61 -3.21 15.09
C SER A 176 -15.40 -3.30 14.15
N LYS A 177 -14.64 -2.21 13.99
CA LYS A 177 -13.41 -2.20 13.19
C LYS A 177 -12.34 -3.13 13.76
N LEU A 178 -12.17 -3.15 15.08
CA LEU A 178 -11.22 -4.02 15.77
C LEU A 178 -11.57 -5.50 15.59
N ARG A 179 -12.84 -5.89 15.77
CA ARG A 179 -13.29 -7.28 15.53
C ARG A 179 -12.94 -7.77 14.13
N LEU A 180 -13.16 -6.91 13.13
CA LEU A 180 -12.79 -7.23 11.75
C LEU A 180 -11.27 -7.32 11.61
N ALA A 181 -10.52 -6.32 12.09
CA ALA A 181 -9.06 -6.28 11.97
C ALA A 181 -8.38 -7.49 12.63
N LEU A 182 -8.85 -7.95 13.79
CA LEU A 182 -8.29 -9.12 14.47
C LEU A 182 -8.41 -10.41 13.63
N TYR A 183 -9.39 -10.49 12.72
CA TYR A 183 -9.55 -11.61 11.79
C TYR A 183 -8.36 -11.75 10.82
N ILE A 184 -7.56 -10.68 10.64
CA ILE A 184 -6.32 -10.71 9.84
C ILE A 184 -5.34 -11.77 10.37
N SER A 185 -5.26 -11.99 11.68
CA SER A 185 -4.40 -13.05 12.26
C SER A 185 -4.77 -14.41 11.69
N ARG A 186 -6.06 -14.75 11.70
CA ARG A 186 -6.56 -16.02 11.16
C ARG A 186 -6.28 -16.17 9.67
N ILE A 187 -6.41 -15.08 8.89
CA ILE A 187 -6.08 -15.09 7.45
C ILE A 187 -4.58 -15.39 7.26
N ASN A 188 -3.70 -14.69 7.99
CA ASN A 188 -2.25 -14.88 7.90
C ASN A 188 -1.84 -16.31 8.27
N ASP A 189 -2.41 -16.86 9.34
CA ASP A 189 -2.10 -18.23 9.79
C ASP A 189 -2.60 -19.30 8.80
N SER A 190 -3.77 -19.06 8.19
CA SER A 190 -4.42 -20.06 7.31
C SER A 190 -3.91 -20.02 5.86
N LEU A 191 -3.60 -18.84 5.34
CA LEU A 191 -3.19 -18.64 3.94
C LEU A 191 -1.68 -18.37 3.76
N GLY A 192 -0.98 -18.02 4.84
CA GLY A 192 0.46 -17.74 4.82
C GLY A 192 1.34 -18.99 4.68
N ASP A 193 0.81 -20.18 4.94
CA ASP A 193 1.55 -21.44 4.82
C ASP A 193 1.89 -21.75 3.34
N LYS A 194 3.19 -21.70 3.04
CA LYS A 194 3.73 -21.97 1.70
C LYS A 194 3.62 -23.43 1.28
N THR A 195 3.54 -24.36 2.24
CA THR A 195 3.52 -25.81 2.00
C THR A 195 2.19 -26.32 1.46
N LYS A 196 1.13 -25.50 1.54
CA LYS A 196 -0.22 -25.90 1.12
C LYS A 196 -0.43 -25.73 -0.39
N ASP A 197 -1.07 -26.74 -0.98
CA ASP A 197 -1.45 -26.74 -2.40
C ASP A 197 -2.42 -25.61 -2.76
N ASN A 198 -2.44 -25.29 -4.05
CA ASN A 198 -3.27 -24.25 -4.62
C ASN A 198 -4.77 -24.42 -4.33
N ASN A 199 -5.25 -25.65 -4.49
CA ASN A 199 -6.64 -26.03 -4.23
C ASN A 199 -7.03 -25.88 -2.76
N TYR A 200 -6.09 -26.17 -1.84
CA TYR A 200 -6.29 -25.93 -0.41
C TYR A 200 -6.48 -24.43 -0.15
N ARG A 201 -5.59 -23.57 -0.69
CA ARG A 201 -5.69 -22.12 -0.51
C ARG A 201 -7.01 -21.55 -1.02
N THR A 202 -7.49 -21.98 -2.19
CA THR A 202 -8.77 -21.53 -2.74
C THR A 202 -9.96 -21.94 -1.85
N ARG A 203 -9.98 -23.19 -1.38
CA ARG A 203 -11.03 -23.67 -0.45
C ARG A 203 -11.01 -22.92 0.88
N THR A 204 -9.82 -22.74 1.46
CA THR A 204 -9.62 -21.98 2.70
C THR A 204 -10.05 -20.53 2.52
N THR A 205 -9.73 -19.90 1.39
CA THR A 205 -10.18 -18.53 1.07
C THR A 205 -11.70 -18.42 1.06
N ARG A 206 -12.43 -19.38 0.46
CA ARG A 206 -13.90 -19.39 0.47
C ARG A 206 -14.48 -19.54 1.87
N LEU A 207 -13.88 -20.42 2.68
CA LEU A 207 -14.31 -20.64 4.06
C LEU A 207 -14.12 -19.38 4.89
N LEU A 208 -12.94 -18.76 4.80
CA LEU A 208 -12.63 -17.50 5.47
C LEU A 208 -13.53 -16.36 5.02
N ASP A 209 -13.85 -16.26 3.72
CA ASP A 209 -14.76 -15.24 3.21
C ASP A 209 -16.18 -15.39 3.74
N LYS A 210 -16.69 -16.63 3.82
CA LYS A 210 -17.99 -16.96 4.41
C LYS A 210 -18.02 -16.61 5.90
N ASP A 211 -16.98 -16.99 6.64
CA ASP A 211 -16.84 -16.65 8.07
C ASP A 211 -16.80 -15.13 8.29
N LEU A 212 -16.05 -14.41 7.45
CA LEU A 212 -15.96 -12.97 7.50
C LEU A 212 -17.29 -12.29 7.14
N GLU A 213 -18.06 -12.84 6.18
CA GLU A 213 -19.41 -12.37 5.89
C GLU A 213 -20.39 -12.64 7.03
N ASN A 214 -20.28 -13.79 7.73
CA ASN A 214 -21.09 -14.08 8.91
C ASN A 214 -20.80 -13.08 10.05
N LEU A 215 -19.54 -12.73 10.25
CA LEU A 215 -19.13 -11.68 11.19
C LEU A 215 -19.72 -10.32 10.77
N ALA A 216 -19.58 -9.95 9.50
CA ALA A 216 -20.15 -8.71 8.96
C ALA A 216 -21.68 -8.65 9.11
N ALA A 217 -22.39 -9.73 8.80
CA ALA A 217 -23.84 -9.84 8.96
C ALA A 217 -24.28 -9.69 10.42
N THR A 218 -23.47 -10.13 11.37
CA THR A 218 -23.72 -9.92 12.80
C THR A 218 -23.58 -8.45 13.18
N LEU A 219 -22.52 -7.78 12.70
CA LEU A 219 -22.32 -6.34 12.92
C LEU A 219 -23.42 -5.49 12.26
N ARG A 220 -23.92 -5.88 11.08
CA ARG A 220 -25.05 -5.20 10.41
C ARG A 220 -26.36 -5.28 11.17
N ARG A 221 -26.61 -6.40 11.86
CA ARG A 221 -27.82 -6.60 12.68
C ARG A 221 -27.76 -5.82 14.00
N ALA A 222 -26.56 -5.57 14.53
CA ALA A 222 -26.39 -4.81 15.75
C ALA A 222 -26.57 -3.29 15.50
N ARG A 223 -27.49 -2.67 16.24
CA ARG A 223 -27.83 -1.25 16.06
C ARG A 223 -26.61 -0.36 16.31
N GLY A 224 -26.30 0.53 15.36
CA GLY A 224 -25.23 1.53 15.49
C GLY A 224 -23.80 0.98 15.35
N GLN A 225 -23.63 -0.30 14.99
CA GLN A 225 -22.31 -0.93 14.84
C GLN A 225 -21.81 -0.99 13.38
N TRP A 226 -22.65 -0.64 12.40
CA TRP A 226 -22.32 -0.64 10.99
C TRP A 226 -22.25 0.78 10.43
N THR A 227 -21.06 1.17 9.98
CA THR A 227 -20.75 2.49 9.40
C THR A 227 -19.96 2.30 8.10
N CYS A 228 -19.84 3.37 7.30
CA CYS A 228 -18.98 3.35 6.11
C CYS A 228 -17.52 3.02 6.45
N SER A 229 -17.03 3.48 7.61
CA SER A 229 -15.67 3.14 8.08
C SER A 229 -15.52 1.66 8.43
N VAL A 230 -16.53 1.03 9.03
CA VAL A 230 -16.53 -0.42 9.32
C VAL A 230 -16.58 -1.23 8.03
N GLU A 231 -17.46 -0.87 7.09
CA GLU A 231 -17.54 -1.51 5.78
C GLU A 231 -16.21 -1.38 5.01
N PHE A 232 -15.56 -0.22 5.08
CA PHE A 232 -14.27 0.00 4.44
C PHE A 232 -13.17 -0.93 5.00
N VAL A 233 -13.11 -1.12 6.33
CA VAL A 233 -12.16 -2.04 6.97
C VAL A 233 -12.43 -3.47 6.53
N LEU A 234 -13.69 -3.91 6.51
CA LEU A 234 -14.08 -5.23 6.00
C LEU A 234 -13.58 -5.46 4.57
N LEU A 235 -13.86 -4.52 3.66
CA LEU A 235 -13.46 -4.64 2.25
C LEU A 235 -11.95 -4.63 2.08
N SER A 236 -11.22 -3.85 2.91
CA SER A 236 -9.76 -3.84 2.92
C SER A 236 -9.17 -5.21 3.27
N ILE A 237 -9.75 -5.86 4.29
CA ILE A 237 -9.34 -7.20 4.74
C ILE A 237 -9.65 -8.25 3.66
N ARG A 238 -10.85 -8.19 3.07
CA ARG A 238 -11.23 -9.06 1.94
C ARG A 238 -10.27 -8.92 0.77
N LEU A 239 -9.93 -7.70 0.40
CA LEU A 239 -9.01 -7.44 -0.71
C LEU A 239 -7.61 -8.04 -0.42
N ASN A 240 -7.12 -7.89 0.81
CA ASN A 240 -5.86 -8.51 1.24
C ASN A 240 -5.92 -10.05 1.15
N MET A 241 -7.02 -10.64 1.61
CA MET A 241 -7.26 -12.08 1.52
C MET A 241 -7.31 -12.57 0.07
N TYR A 242 -8.04 -11.89 -0.82
CA TYR A 242 -8.13 -12.28 -2.22
C TYR A 242 -6.80 -12.12 -2.99
N ALA A 243 -5.90 -11.26 -2.52
CA ALA A 243 -4.57 -11.13 -3.10
C ALA A 243 -3.75 -12.42 -3.03
N PHE A 244 -4.03 -13.31 -2.07
CA PHE A 244 -3.43 -14.65 -2.04
C PHE A 244 -3.84 -15.51 -3.25
N SER A 245 -5.08 -15.36 -3.73
CA SER A 245 -5.63 -16.13 -4.85
C SER A 245 -5.25 -15.55 -6.22
N LEU A 246 -5.18 -14.22 -6.35
CA LEU A 246 -4.90 -13.53 -7.62
C LEU A 246 -3.44 -13.59 -8.09
N ARG A 247 -2.54 -14.16 -7.29
CA ARG A 247 -1.14 -14.40 -7.69
C ARG A 247 -0.98 -15.63 -8.58
N GLN A 248 -1.97 -16.51 -8.58
CA GLN A 248 -1.84 -17.79 -9.24
C GLN A 248 -1.98 -17.59 -10.75
N PRO A 249 -1.02 -18.04 -11.58
CA PRO A 249 -1.23 -18.07 -13.02
C PRO A 249 -2.43 -18.98 -13.30
N PRO A 250 -3.31 -18.63 -14.26
CA PRO A 250 -4.40 -19.50 -14.64
C PRO A 250 -3.80 -20.85 -15.05
N SER A 251 -4.23 -21.94 -14.39
CA SER A 251 -3.79 -23.28 -14.77
C SER A 251 -4.13 -23.50 -16.25
N ALA A 252 -3.19 -24.05 -17.03
CA ALA A 252 -3.36 -24.30 -18.47
C ALA A 252 -4.54 -25.23 -18.81
N SER A 253 -5.16 -25.86 -17.80
CA SER A 253 -6.37 -26.68 -17.92
C SER A 253 -7.63 -25.85 -17.65
N THR A 254 -8.34 -25.49 -18.72
CA THR A 254 -9.71 -24.91 -18.78
C THR A 254 -9.97 -23.64 -17.96
N PRO A 255 -10.76 -22.67 -18.47
CA PRO A 255 -11.22 -21.55 -17.65
C PRO A 255 -12.12 -22.11 -16.54
N ASP A 256 -11.55 -22.25 -15.35
CA ASP A 256 -12.29 -22.69 -14.18
C ASP A 256 -13.32 -21.59 -13.88
N LEU A 257 -14.61 -21.91 -14.00
CA LEU A 257 -15.73 -21.01 -13.69
C LEU A 257 -15.52 -20.32 -12.33
N ASP A 258 -14.90 -21.06 -11.41
CA ASP A 258 -14.51 -20.63 -10.08
C ASP A 258 -13.49 -19.48 -10.06
N HIS A 259 -12.54 -19.42 -11.00
CA HIS A 259 -11.60 -18.31 -11.12
C HIS A 259 -12.28 -17.04 -11.64
N THR A 260 -13.18 -17.16 -12.62
CA THR A 260 -13.96 -16.02 -13.14
C THR A 260 -14.90 -15.45 -12.08
N LEU A 261 -15.60 -16.32 -11.33
CA LEU A 261 -16.47 -15.90 -10.23
C LEU A 261 -15.68 -15.19 -9.12
N LEU A 262 -14.49 -15.70 -8.78
CA LEU A 262 -13.61 -15.05 -7.81
C LEU A 262 -13.18 -13.66 -8.29
N GLN A 263 -12.75 -13.52 -9.55
CA GLN A 263 -12.37 -12.22 -10.11
C GLN A 263 -13.54 -11.21 -10.11
N SER A 264 -14.76 -11.65 -10.44
CA SER A 264 -15.95 -10.78 -10.34
C SER A 264 -16.19 -10.34 -8.89
N SER A 265 -16.05 -11.25 -7.91
CA SER A 265 -16.16 -10.89 -6.48
C SER A 265 -15.11 -9.88 -6.04
N VAL A 266 -13.85 -10.09 -6.46
CA VAL A 266 -12.75 -9.16 -6.19
C VAL A 266 -13.01 -7.79 -6.80
N ALA A 267 -13.43 -7.75 -8.07
CA ALA A 267 -13.73 -6.51 -8.76
C ALA A 267 -14.83 -5.73 -8.02
N LYS A 268 -15.93 -6.38 -7.66
CA LYS A 268 -17.03 -5.79 -6.87
C LYS A 268 -16.55 -5.27 -5.52
N CYS A 269 -15.71 -6.03 -4.82
CA CYS A 269 -15.11 -5.64 -3.54
C CYS A 269 -14.26 -4.36 -3.68
N ALA A 270 -13.35 -4.33 -4.67
CA ALA A 270 -12.48 -3.19 -4.93
C ALA A 270 -13.26 -1.95 -5.39
N CYS A 271 -14.23 -2.10 -6.29
CA CYS A 271 -15.11 -1.01 -6.74
C CYS A 271 -15.89 -0.41 -5.57
N ARG A 272 -16.47 -1.25 -4.69
CA ARG A 272 -17.20 -0.78 -3.50
C ARG A 272 -16.29 -0.03 -2.54
N LEU A 273 -15.07 -0.52 -2.30
CA LEU A 273 -14.07 0.13 -1.45
C LEU A 273 -13.73 1.53 -1.96
N ILE A 274 -13.49 1.66 -3.27
CA ILE A 274 -13.21 2.96 -3.92
C ILE A 274 -14.42 3.89 -3.78
N ASN A 275 -15.64 3.42 -4.01
CA ASN A 275 -16.85 4.23 -3.89
C ASN A 275 -17.04 4.80 -2.47
N ILE A 276 -16.75 4.01 -1.43
CA ILE A 276 -16.79 4.49 -0.04
C ILE A 276 -15.73 5.55 0.20
N TYR A 277 -14.51 5.37 -0.33
CA TYR A 277 -13.45 6.37 -0.19
C TYR A 277 -13.80 7.70 -0.87
N VAL A 278 -14.31 7.64 -2.10
CA VAL A 278 -14.75 8.81 -2.87
C VAL A 278 -15.89 9.55 -2.14
N SER A 279 -16.85 8.79 -1.61
CA SER A 279 -18.01 9.34 -0.87
C SER A 279 -17.67 9.80 0.56
N SER A 280 -16.41 9.70 0.97
CA SER A 280 -15.88 9.83 2.34
C SER A 280 -16.26 8.66 3.27
N PRO A 281 -15.27 7.96 3.87
CA PRO A 281 -15.52 6.97 4.91
C PRO A 281 -15.80 7.62 6.27
N LEU A 282 -15.50 8.92 6.43
CA LEU A 282 -15.74 9.68 7.65
C LEU A 282 -17.11 10.36 7.59
N PRO A 283 -17.84 10.43 8.72
CA PRO A 283 -19.11 11.14 8.77
C PRO A 283 -18.91 12.63 8.48
N THR A 284 -19.79 13.19 7.65
CA THR A 284 -19.84 14.63 7.41
C THR A 284 -20.32 15.34 8.66
N LEU A 285 -19.38 15.81 9.49
CA LEU A 285 -19.69 16.85 10.48
C LEU A 285 -20.20 18.06 9.69
N ASN A 286 -21.34 18.64 10.10
CA ASN A 286 -22.04 19.80 9.51
C ASN A 286 -21.11 21.01 9.31
N THR A 287 -20.18 20.90 8.38
CA THR A 287 -19.10 21.85 8.13
C THR A 287 -19.39 22.49 6.79
N SER A 288 -19.64 23.78 6.84
CA SER A 288 -20.05 24.67 5.75
C SER A 288 -18.97 24.89 4.68
N ASN A 289 -17.95 24.03 4.59
CA ASN A 289 -16.81 24.19 3.71
C ASN A 289 -16.91 23.22 2.52
N PRO A 290 -17.52 23.61 1.39
CA PRO A 290 -17.70 22.79 0.19
C PRO A 290 -16.40 22.44 -0.58
N GLY A 291 -15.23 22.55 0.05
CA GLY A 291 -13.93 22.20 -0.52
C GLY A 291 -13.05 21.32 0.37
N LEU A 292 -13.54 20.87 1.53
CA LEU A 292 -12.73 20.06 2.45
C LEU A 292 -12.59 18.62 1.93
N CYS A 293 -11.38 18.22 1.55
CA CYS A 293 -11.06 16.84 1.22
C CYS A 293 -10.96 15.98 2.50
N LEU A 294 -12.09 15.42 2.94
CA LEU A 294 -12.20 14.59 4.15
C LEU A 294 -11.28 13.36 4.12
N GLN A 295 -10.93 12.89 2.92
CA GLN A 295 -9.99 11.79 2.71
C GLN A 295 -8.62 12.08 3.33
N LYS A 296 -8.17 13.34 3.36
CA LYS A 296 -6.88 13.74 3.96
C LYS A 296 -6.84 13.54 5.48
N TYR A 297 -7.99 13.48 6.15
CA TYR A 297 -8.10 13.30 7.59
C TYR A 297 -8.15 11.83 8.02
N CYS A 298 -8.32 10.93 7.06
CA CYS A 298 -8.33 9.49 7.31
C CYS A 298 -6.93 9.00 7.72
N HIS A 299 -6.88 7.88 8.42
CA HIS A 299 -5.63 7.14 8.60
C HIS A 299 -4.94 6.83 7.26
N LYS A 300 -3.60 6.73 7.25
CA LYS A 300 -2.84 6.34 6.04
C LYS A 300 -3.29 4.99 5.47
N PHE A 301 -3.84 4.11 6.30
CA PHE A 301 -4.37 2.83 5.84
C PHE A 301 -5.47 2.99 4.78
N TYR A 302 -6.35 4.00 4.88
CA TYR A 302 -7.41 4.21 3.89
C TYR A 302 -6.84 4.48 2.50
N PHE A 303 -5.86 5.37 2.44
CA PHE A 303 -5.11 5.66 1.22
C PHE A 303 -4.44 4.39 0.66
N ARG A 304 -3.80 3.59 1.53
CA ARG A 304 -3.14 2.34 1.13
C ARG A 304 -4.10 1.26 0.63
N SER A 305 -5.28 1.13 1.22
CA SER A 305 -6.32 0.20 0.77
C SER A 305 -6.88 0.58 -0.60
N VAL A 306 -7.10 1.87 -0.85
CA VAL A 306 -7.57 2.36 -2.18
C VAL A 306 -6.50 2.15 -3.23
N TYR A 307 -5.25 2.46 -2.87
CA TYR A 307 -4.10 2.18 -3.70
C TYR A 307 -4.02 0.69 -4.09
N ALA A 308 -4.16 -0.23 -3.13
CA ALA A 308 -4.21 -1.67 -3.40
C ALA A 308 -5.40 -2.05 -4.30
N ALA A 309 -6.59 -1.46 -4.07
CA ALA A 309 -7.78 -1.71 -4.87
C ALA A 309 -7.59 -1.30 -6.34
N LEU A 310 -6.99 -0.14 -6.60
CA LEU A 310 -6.68 0.32 -7.96
C LEU A 310 -5.75 -0.65 -8.68
N LEU A 311 -4.69 -1.11 -8.00
CA LEU A 311 -3.76 -2.08 -8.57
C LEU A 311 -4.41 -3.44 -8.85
N THR A 312 -5.27 -3.90 -7.95
CA THR A 312 -6.04 -5.12 -8.16
C THR A 312 -6.98 -5.01 -9.37
N LEU A 313 -7.70 -3.89 -9.49
CA LEU A 313 -8.57 -3.64 -10.64
C LEU A 313 -7.79 -3.54 -11.95
N LEU A 314 -6.63 -2.89 -11.96
CA LEU A 314 -5.74 -2.86 -13.14
C LEU A 314 -5.34 -4.27 -13.56
N LYS A 315 -4.93 -5.11 -12.61
CA LYS A 315 -4.58 -6.51 -12.92
C LYS A 315 -5.77 -7.27 -13.51
N ILE A 316 -6.96 -7.15 -12.93
CA ILE A 316 -8.17 -7.83 -13.43
C ILE A 316 -8.53 -7.32 -14.84
N SER A 317 -8.48 -6.00 -15.05
CA SER A 317 -8.80 -5.40 -16.34
C SER A 317 -7.90 -5.91 -17.47
N MET A 318 -6.64 -6.23 -17.16
CA MET A 318 -5.70 -6.78 -18.13
C MET A 318 -5.86 -8.27 -18.39
N LEU A 319 -6.35 -9.02 -17.40
CA LEU A 319 -6.63 -10.45 -17.60
C LEU A 319 -7.80 -10.66 -18.57
N ASN A 320 -8.65 -9.65 -18.82
CA ASN A 320 -9.78 -9.67 -19.77
C ASN A 320 -10.72 -10.89 -19.60
N GLN A 321 -10.78 -11.47 -18.40
CA GLN A 321 -11.58 -12.65 -18.08
C GLN A 321 -12.98 -12.31 -17.53
N ILE A 322 -13.28 -11.01 -17.36
CA ILE A 322 -14.57 -10.51 -16.86
C ILE A 322 -15.47 -10.06 -18.01
N SER A 323 -16.79 -9.97 -17.74
CA SER A 323 -17.75 -9.56 -18.76
C SER A 323 -17.51 -8.12 -19.24
N PRO A 324 -17.88 -7.75 -20.49
CA PRO A 324 -17.68 -6.40 -21.01
C PRO A 324 -18.37 -5.30 -20.19
N GLN A 325 -19.54 -5.61 -19.61
CA GLN A 325 -20.25 -4.70 -18.71
C GLN A 325 -19.47 -4.47 -17.41
N GLU A 326 -18.99 -5.53 -16.77
CA GLU A 326 -18.17 -5.44 -15.56
C GLU A 326 -16.85 -4.71 -15.84
N LEU A 327 -16.25 -4.89 -17.01
CA LEU A 327 -15.06 -4.16 -17.42
C LEU A 327 -15.31 -2.65 -17.49
N GLY A 328 -16.49 -2.22 -17.97
CA GLY A 328 -16.92 -0.82 -17.94
C GLY A 328 -17.01 -0.26 -16.51
N GLU A 329 -17.58 -1.01 -15.58
CA GLU A 329 -17.67 -0.64 -14.16
C GLU A 329 -16.29 -0.55 -13.49
N VAL A 330 -15.41 -1.50 -13.80
CA VAL A 330 -14.02 -1.52 -13.34
C VAL A 330 -13.27 -0.29 -13.84
N ASN A 331 -13.36 0.02 -15.13
CA ASN A 331 -12.70 1.19 -15.72
C ASN A 331 -13.21 2.51 -15.13
N ASN A 332 -14.51 2.62 -14.89
CA ASN A 332 -15.08 3.77 -14.20
C ASN A 332 -14.54 3.89 -12.77
N SER A 333 -14.47 2.77 -12.04
CA SER A 333 -13.96 2.75 -10.66
C SER A 333 -12.46 3.09 -10.58
N ILE A 334 -11.66 2.62 -11.54
CA ILE A 334 -10.24 3.01 -11.66
C ILE A 334 -10.12 4.53 -11.83
N ARG A 335 -10.91 5.12 -12.74
CA ARG A 335 -10.93 6.57 -12.96
C ARG A 335 -11.34 7.33 -11.70
N LEU A 336 -12.42 6.90 -11.03
CA LEU A 336 -12.90 7.54 -9.80
C LEU A 336 -11.85 7.50 -8.68
N GLY A 337 -11.25 6.34 -8.43
CA GLY A 337 -10.22 6.18 -7.40
C GLY A 337 -8.95 6.97 -7.73
N HIS A 338 -8.53 6.98 -8.99
CA HIS A 338 -7.41 7.80 -9.45
C HIS A 338 -7.66 9.30 -9.22
N CYS A 339 -8.83 9.81 -9.64
CA CYS A 339 -9.20 11.20 -9.42
C CYS A 339 -9.26 11.57 -7.93
N ALA A 340 -9.77 10.67 -7.08
CA ALA A 340 -9.82 10.89 -5.64
C ALA A 340 -8.44 10.90 -4.97
N ILE A 341 -7.51 10.06 -5.41
CA ILE A 341 -6.12 10.12 -4.93
C ILE A 341 -5.46 11.42 -5.40
N LYS A 342 -5.63 11.78 -6.67
CA LYS A 342 -5.02 12.98 -7.26
C LYS A 342 -5.53 14.26 -6.58
N SER A 343 -6.82 14.33 -6.22
CA SER A 343 -7.38 15.48 -5.49
C SER A 343 -6.88 15.61 -4.04
N CYS A 344 -6.30 14.54 -3.48
CA CYS A 344 -5.65 14.58 -2.17
C CYS A 344 -4.23 15.15 -2.21
N SER A 345 -3.61 15.27 -3.38
CA SER A 345 -2.27 15.84 -3.51
C SER A 345 -2.28 17.34 -3.20
N THR A 346 -1.22 17.82 -2.53
CA THR A 346 -1.07 19.23 -2.12
C THR A 346 0.27 19.82 -2.52
N THR A 347 1.29 18.98 -2.64
CA THR A 347 2.65 19.41 -2.94
C THR A 347 3.23 18.50 -4.00
N GLU A 348 3.98 19.08 -4.92
CA GLU A 348 4.67 18.32 -5.97
C GLU A 348 5.57 17.24 -5.36
N GLY A 349 5.47 16.02 -5.89
CA GLY A 349 6.20 14.85 -5.45
C GLY A 349 5.67 14.20 -4.17
N ASP A 350 4.49 14.58 -3.65
CA ASP A 350 3.92 13.94 -2.46
C ASP A 350 3.48 12.48 -2.69
N GLU A 351 3.14 11.77 -1.60
CA GLU A 351 2.75 10.36 -1.69
C GLU A 351 1.55 10.12 -2.61
N TYR A 352 0.60 11.05 -2.65
CA TYR A 352 -0.60 10.94 -3.47
C TYR A 352 -0.27 11.09 -4.96
N GLU A 353 0.53 12.10 -5.32
CA GLU A 353 0.96 12.30 -6.70
C GLU A 353 1.82 11.14 -7.20
N ARG A 354 2.76 10.63 -6.38
CA ARG A 354 3.59 9.48 -6.76
C ARG A 354 2.75 8.24 -7.04
N VAL A 355 1.70 7.99 -6.26
CA VAL A 355 0.78 6.87 -6.50
C VAL A 355 -0.08 7.12 -7.74
N ALA A 356 -0.63 8.32 -7.91
CA ALA A 356 -1.40 8.69 -9.10
C ALA A 356 -0.58 8.49 -10.39
N GLY A 357 0.63 9.05 -10.45
CA GLY A 357 1.52 8.88 -11.60
C GLY A 357 1.96 7.43 -11.84
N MET A 358 2.00 6.60 -10.80
CA MET A 358 2.24 5.16 -10.97
C MET A 358 1.03 4.42 -11.55
N VAL A 359 -0.19 4.76 -11.11
CA VAL A 359 -1.43 4.23 -11.69
C VAL A 359 -1.54 4.65 -13.17
N GLU A 360 -1.28 5.93 -13.49
CA GLU A 360 -1.23 6.44 -14.87
C GLU A 360 -0.20 5.68 -15.73
N LEU A 361 0.96 5.35 -15.15
CA LEU A 361 2.00 4.56 -15.82
C LEU A 361 1.52 3.13 -16.12
N LEU A 362 0.93 2.46 -15.13
CA LEU A 362 0.47 1.07 -15.26
C LEU A 362 -0.72 0.92 -16.22
N CYS A 363 -1.51 1.99 -16.42
CA CYS A 363 -2.54 2.04 -17.45
C CYS A 363 -1.98 2.03 -18.89
N LYS A 364 -0.69 2.31 -19.10
CA LYS A 364 -0.11 2.30 -20.44
C LYS A 364 0.00 0.87 -20.97
N LYS A 365 -0.41 0.67 -22.22
CA LYS A 365 -0.41 -0.64 -22.88
C LYS A 365 0.99 -1.27 -22.85
N GLY A 366 1.06 -2.55 -22.51
CA GLY A 366 2.30 -3.33 -22.51
C GLY A 366 3.21 -3.13 -21.28
N VAL A 367 2.93 -2.19 -20.36
CA VAL A 367 3.79 -1.98 -19.16
C VAL A 367 3.75 -3.19 -18.24
N ILE A 368 2.56 -3.63 -17.85
CA ILE A 368 2.40 -4.80 -16.98
C ILE A 368 2.78 -6.08 -17.74
N GLU A 369 2.44 -6.22 -19.03
CA GLU A 369 2.81 -7.39 -19.84
C GLU A 369 4.34 -7.55 -19.97
N SER A 370 5.06 -6.45 -20.24
CA SER A 370 6.52 -6.46 -20.35
C SER A 370 7.25 -6.78 -19.04
N ALA A 371 6.56 -6.62 -17.90
CA ALA A 371 7.12 -6.78 -16.57
C ALA A 371 6.51 -7.95 -15.77
N SER A 372 5.46 -8.59 -16.30
CA SER A 372 4.79 -9.74 -15.68
C SER A 372 5.72 -10.95 -15.66
N GLY A 373 5.79 -11.65 -14.54
CA GLY A 373 6.60 -12.87 -14.37
C GLY A 373 8.10 -12.65 -14.16
N ARG A 374 8.62 -11.42 -14.27
CA ARG A 374 10.05 -11.11 -14.01
C ARG A 374 10.37 -10.85 -12.54
N TYR A 375 9.39 -10.41 -11.77
CA TYR A 375 9.50 -10.15 -10.34
C TYR A 375 8.36 -10.87 -9.61
N SER A 376 8.70 -11.93 -8.88
CA SER A 376 7.78 -12.66 -8.01
C SER A 376 8.02 -12.22 -6.57
N VAL A 377 6.99 -11.74 -5.89
CA VAL A 377 7.06 -11.42 -4.46
C VAL A 377 6.29 -12.51 -3.72
N GLU A 378 6.99 -13.43 -3.08
CA GLU A 378 6.33 -14.63 -2.56
C GLU A 378 6.09 -14.62 -1.05
N SER A 379 6.90 -13.86 -0.31
CA SER A 379 6.96 -13.89 1.15
C SER A 379 6.13 -12.80 1.84
N ARG A 380 5.51 -11.88 1.08
CA ARG A 380 4.83 -10.70 1.64
C ARG A 380 3.33 -10.91 1.80
N LEU A 381 2.89 -12.14 2.12
CA LEU A 381 1.49 -12.49 2.38
C LEU A 381 0.54 -11.87 1.32
N GLY A 382 -0.58 -11.26 1.73
CA GLY A 382 -1.49 -10.58 0.82
C GLY A 382 -0.86 -9.38 0.08
N ALA A 383 0.21 -8.78 0.61
CA ALA A 383 0.86 -7.63 -0.01
C ALA A 383 1.72 -7.92 -1.22
N SER A 384 2.06 -9.18 -1.40
CA SER A 384 2.78 -9.71 -2.54
C SER A 384 2.24 -9.18 -3.88
N LEU A 385 0.91 -9.19 -4.07
CA LEU A 385 0.26 -8.81 -5.32
C LEU A 385 0.59 -7.39 -5.78
N TRP A 386 0.45 -6.41 -4.88
CA TRP A 386 0.70 -5.01 -5.25
C TRP A 386 2.18 -4.65 -5.21
N LEU A 387 2.99 -5.36 -4.41
CA LEU A 387 4.45 -5.21 -4.42
C LEU A 387 5.05 -5.69 -5.75
N GLU A 388 4.49 -6.75 -6.35
CA GLU A 388 4.85 -7.19 -7.70
C GLU A 388 4.55 -6.10 -8.74
N LEU A 389 3.32 -5.56 -8.74
CA LEU A 389 2.93 -4.50 -9.69
C LEU A 389 3.75 -3.22 -9.51
N LEU A 390 4.08 -2.86 -8.27
CA LEU A 390 4.98 -1.75 -7.96
C LEU A 390 6.40 -2.01 -8.50
N ALA A 391 6.94 -3.21 -8.29
CA ALA A 391 8.25 -3.60 -8.81
C ALA A 391 8.28 -3.56 -10.34
N SER A 392 7.21 -4.03 -10.99
CA SER A 392 7.01 -3.96 -12.44
C SER A 392 7.04 -2.51 -12.94
N ALA A 393 6.31 -1.59 -12.30
CA ALA A 393 6.30 -0.18 -12.65
C ALA A 393 7.68 0.48 -12.52
N ILE A 394 8.38 0.21 -11.41
CA ILE A 394 9.72 0.75 -11.14
C ILE A 394 10.72 0.25 -12.18
N HIS A 395 10.69 -1.04 -12.49
CA HIS A 395 11.57 -1.64 -13.49
C HIS A 395 11.33 -1.05 -14.88
N TRP A 396 10.08 -0.97 -15.31
CA TRP A 396 9.73 -0.37 -16.59
C TRP A 396 10.24 1.07 -16.69
N ARG A 397 10.08 1.86 -15.62
CA ARG A 397 10.62 3.22 -15.56
C ARG A 397 12.13 3.24 -15.72
N ARG A 398 12.86 2.34 -15.03
CA ARG A 398 14.33 2.25 -15.14
C ARG A 398 14.80 1.95 -16.56
N LEU A 399 14.15 1.00 -17.25
CA LEU A 399 14.50 0.64 -18.64
C LEU A 399 14.29 1.82 -19.60
N ASN A 400 13.20 2.56 -19.44
CA ASN A 400 12.83 3.66 -20.35
C ASN A 400 13.44 5.01 -19.97
N SER A 401 14.08 5.12 -18.80
CA SER A 401 14.81 6.33 -18.36
C SER A 401 16.31 6.26 -18.65
N MET A 402 16.83 5.11 -19.09
CA MET A 402 18.22 5.04 -19.58
C MET A 402 18.30 5.84 -20.87
N PRO A 403 19.25 6.79 -21.00
CA PRO A 403 19.47 7.44 -22.28
C PRO A 403 19.78 6.35 -23.29
N LYS A 404 18.98 6.26 -24.35
CA LYS A 404 19.34 5.47 -25.54
C LYS A 404 20.73 5.94 -25.91
N THR A 405 21.75 5.09 -25.74
CA THR A 405 23.07 5.33 -26.31
C THR A 405 22.81 5.64 -27.78
N ARG A 406 23.02 6.90 -28.17
CA ARG A 406 23.03 7.29 -29.57
C ARG A 406 23.91 6.27 -30.27
N GLU A 407 23.32 5.52 -31.20
CA GLU A 407 24.11 4.85 -32.22
C GLU A 407 25.07 5.93 -32.74
N ARG A 408 26.37 5.64 -32.63
CA ARG A 408 27.39 6.45 -33.28
C ARG A 408 27.04 6.38 -34.75
N ASP A 409 26.49 7.46 -35.29
CA ASP A 409 26.41 7.68 -36.73
C ASP A 409 27.85 7.63 -37.26
N SER A 410 28.28 6.46 -37.71
CA SER A 410 29.53 6.29 -38.45
C SER A 410 29.27 6.79 -39.87
N ASN A 411 29.08 8.09 -40.02
CA ASN A 411 28.90 8.72 -41.32
C ASN A 411 29.34 10.18 -41.33
N THR A 412 30.47 10.50 -40.73
CA THR A 412 31.27 11.67 -41.07
C THR A 412 32.67 11.49 -40.50
N ASP A 413 33.57 10.93 -41.30
CA ASP A 413 35.00 11.26 -41.28
C ASP A 413 35.60 10.84 -42.63
N ASN A 414 35.27 11.62 -43.65
CA ASN A 414 36.04 11.72 -44.87
C ASN A 414 36.25 13.21 -45.12
N LEU A 415 37.42 13.73 -44.72
CA LEU A 415 38.22 14.67 -45.52
C LEU A 415 39.50 15.08 -44.78
N ARG A 416 40.62 14.85 -45.49
CA ARG A 416 42.03 15.25 -45.23
C ARG A 416 42.82 14.23 -44.41
N SER A 417 43.92 13.67 -44.88
CA SER A 417 44.97 14.25 -45.72
C SER A 417 45.79 13.17 -46.46
N ASP A 418 46.33 13.60 -47.60
CA ASP A 418 47.16 12.90 -48.58
C ASP A 418 48.40 12.14 -48.08
N VAL A 419 48.92 11.36 -49.04
CA VAL A 419 50.31 10.93 -49.30
C VAL A 419 50.73 9.56 -48.74
N SER A 420 50.77 8.54 -49.62
CA SER A 420 51.99 7.81 -50.05
C SER A 420 51.69 6.33 -50.41
N SER A 421 52.04 5.95 -51.66
CA SER A 421 52.68 4.67 -52.09
C SER A 421 52.30 3.34 -51.40
N SER A 422 52.07 2.20 -52.04
CA SER A 422 52.36 1.72 -53.39
C SER A 422 52.06 0.21 -53.41
N MET A 423 51.65 -0.32 -54.58
CA MET A 423 51.89 -1.68 -55.07
C MET A 423 51.31 -2.89 -54.29
N LEU A 424 50.36 -3.62 -54.90
CA LEU A 424 50.61 -4.90 -55.58
C LEU A 424 49.33 -5.58 -56.09
N ASN A 425 49.34 -5.82 -57.41
CA ASN A 425 48.61 -6.77 -58.27
C ASN A 425 47.92 -7.96 -57.55
N GLY A 426 46.67 -8.32 -57.91
CA GLY A 426 46.35 -9.23 -59.03
C GLY A 426 45.14 -10.14 -58.68
N PRO A 427 44.52 -10.86 -59.63
CA PRO A 427 43.15 -10.55 -60.08
C PRO A 427 42.16 -11.77 -60.00
N PRO A 428 41.10 -11.93 -60.83
CA PRO A 428 39.72 -12.12 -60.35
C PRO A 428 39.07 -13.45 -60.81
N GLY A 429 37.85 -13.71 -60.34
CA GLY A 429 36.92 -14.66 -60.98
C GLY A 429 35.52 -14.54 -60.34
N SER A 430 34.53 -13.94 -61.02
CA SER A 430 33.48 -14.61 -61.84
C SER A 430 32.79 -15.73 -61.05
N VAL A 431 31.46 -15.74 -60.83
CA VAL A 431 30.41 -15.95 -61.84
C VAL A 431 29.04 -15.43 -61.33
N GLU A 432 28.28 -14.87 -62.28
CA GLU A 432 26.80 -14.77 -62.46
C GLU A 432 25.91 -15.74 -61.64
N LYS A 433 24.61 -15.55 -61.36
CA LYS A 433 23.50 -15.02 -62.17
C LYS A 433 22.21 -14.91 -61.32
N GLU A 434 21.32 -14.08 -61.83
CA GLU A 434 19.97 -13.69 -61.40
C GLU A 434 18.85 -14.74 -61.53
N LEU A 435 17.73 -14.43 -60.83
CA LEU A 435 16.29 -14.68 -61.14
C LEU A 435 15.78 -16.14 -61.16
N ASP A 436 14.55 -16.52 -60.76
CA ASP A 436 13.27 -15.79 -60.81
C ASP A 436 12.13 -16.53 -60.02
N THR A 437 11.12 -15.75 -59.61
CA THR A 437 9.66 -16.00 -59.43
C THR A 437 9.02 -17.31 -58.88
N ALA A 438 8.23 -17.10 -57.80
CA ALA A 438 6.80 -17.42 -57.56
C ALA A 438 6.21 -18.86 -57.64
N PHE A 439 5.52 -19.27 -56.57
CA PHE A 439 4.23 -20.00 -56.61
C PHE A 439 3.41 -19.80 -55.31
N SER A 440 2.11 -20.08 -55.40
CA SER A 440 0.99 -19.41 -54.76
C SER A 440 0.36 -20.09 -53.53
N THR A 441 -0.43 -19.29 -52.78
CA THR A 441 -1.73 -19.60 -52.13
C THR A 441 -1.83 -20.69 -51.05
N THR A 442 -2.21 -20.29 -49.83
CA THR A 442 -3.48 -20.63 -49.12
C THR A 442 -3.41 -20.28 -47.62
N ASN A 443 -4.21 -19.32 -47.15
CA ASN A 443 -5.14 -19.42 -46.01
C ASN A 443 -5.67 -18.03 -45.63
N ASP A 444 -6.76 -17.64 -46.29
CA ASP A 444 -7.58 -16.48 -45.93
C ASP A 444 -8.85 -17.02 -45.24
N MET A 445 -8.85 -17.05 -43.91
CA MET A 445 -10.03 -17.09 -43.05
C MET A 445 -9.58 -17.01 -41.57
N GLY A 446 -9.14 -15.82 -41.16
CA GLY A 446 -8.72 -15.58 -39.76
C GLY A 446 -8.53 -14.11 -39.36
N VAL A 447 -8.73 -13.14 -40.27
CA VAL A 447 -8.32 -11.74 -40.05
C VAL A 447 -9.51 -10.79 -39.79
N ALA A 448 -10.76 -11.22 -39.96
CA ALA A 448 -11.92 -10.31 -39.95
C ALA A 448 -12.50 -9.92 -38.57
N MET A 449 -11.78 -10.09 -37.44
CA MET A 449 -12.20 -9.52 -36.14
C MET A 449 -11.10 -8.74 -35.39
N ALA A 450 -9.89 -8.63 -35.95
CA ALA A 450 -8.80 -7.85 -35.36
C ALA A 450 -8.88 -6.34 -35.66
N GLU A 451 -9.71 -5.93 -36.62
CA GLU A 451 -9.80 -4.52 -37.05
C GLU A 451 -10.90 -3.70 -36.35
N ALA A 452 -11.62 -4.27 -35.38
CA ALA A 452 -12.57 -3.51 -34.56
C ALA A 452 -11.94 -2.92 -33.27
N GLN A 453 -10.65 -3.19 -32.99
CA GLN A 453 -9.94 -2.71 -31.80
C GLN A 453 -9.03 -1.49 -32.05
N SER A 454 -9.06 -0.92 -33.25
CA SER A 454 -8.26 0.23 -33.67
C SER A 454 -9.01 1.56 -33.58
N ASN A 455 -9.87 1.75 -32.55
CA ASN A 455 -10.47 3.06 -32.31
C ASN A 455 -9.69 3.83 -31.21
N PRO A 456 -8.71 4.68 -31.57
CA PRO A 456 -7.92 5.46 -30.62
C PRO A 456 -8.72 6.57 -29.90
N ASN A 457 -10.03 6.71 -30.15
CA ASN A 457 -10.87 7.76 -29.58
C ASN A 457 -11.66 7.36 -28.30
N LEU A 458 -11.32 6.27 -27.61
CA LEU A 458 -12.00 5.88 -26.36
C LEU A 458 -11.35 6.39 -25.06
N TYR A 459 -10.31 7.22 -25.13
CA TYR A 459 -9.70 7.85 -23.94
C TYR A 459 -9.33 9.32 -24.22
N PRO A 460 -9.71 10.27 -23.34
CA PRO A 460 -9.68 11.71 -23.67
C PRO A 460 -8.34 12.40 -23.34
N TYR A 461 -7.20 11.72 -23.44
CA TYR A 461 -5.91 12.37 -23.17
C TYR A 461 -5.00 12.28 -24.41
N SER A 462 -4.93 13.42 -25.10
CA SER A 462 -4.01 13.70 -26.19
C SER A 462 -2.58 13.33 -25.82
N ILE A 463 -1.95 12.56 -26.71
CA ILE A 463 -0.52 12.28 -26.73
C ILE A 463 0.17 13.57 -27.19
N GLN A 464 0.77 14.31 -26.26
CA GLN A 464 1.85 15.24 -26.53
C GLN A 464 2.95 15.08 -25.48
N ASP A 465 4.18 15.05 -26.00
CA ASP A 465 5.52 14.85 -25.43
C ASP A 465 5.74 15.06 -23.92
N TRP A 466 6.34 14.05 -23.28
CA TRP A 466 6.76 14.08 -21.86
C TRP A 466 8.29 13.98 -21.69
N SER A 467 9.06 14.58 -22.60
CA SER A 467 10.51 14.76 -22.44
C SER A 467 10.89 15.87 -21.43
N THR A 468 9.91 16.47 -20.75
CA THR A 468 10.08 17.59 -19.81
C THR A 468 9.48 17.28 -18.43
N TYR A 469 9.85 16.15 -17.83
CA TYR A 469 9.86 16.07 -16.37
C TYR A 469 11.28 16.38 -15.89
N PRO A 470 11.49 17.47 -15.13
CA PRO A 470 12.80 17.76 -14.57
C PRO A 470 13.18 16.65 -13.59
N ASP A 471 14.30 16.01 -13.90
CA ASP A 471 15.00 15.03 -13.08
C ASP A 471 15.32 15.63 -11.70
N PRO A 472 14.70 15.16 -10.59
CA PRO A 472 15.18 15.52 -9.28
C PRO A 472 16.41 14.66 -8.99
N ALA A 473 17.55 15.14 -9.48
CA ALA A 473 18.90 14.93 -8.97
C ALA A 473 19.15 13.59 -8.26
N TRP A 474 19.59 12.63 -9.06
CA TRP A 474 20.39 11.50 -8.63
C TRP A 474 21.68 11.95 -7.95
N ARG A 475 21.72 11.93 -6.61
CA ARG A 475 22.94 11.64 -5.85
C ARG A 475 22.59 10.81 -4.62
N CYS A 476 23.44 9.80 -4.36
CA CYS A 476 23.53 8.97 -3.16
C CYS A 476 22.44 7.85 -3.10
N TRP A 477 22.72 6.56 -3.35
CA TRP A 477 23.93 5.76 -3.16
C TRP A 477 24.02 4.60 -4.17
N ASP A 478 25.26 4.31 -4.52
CA ASP A 478 25.79 3.18 -5.27
C ASP A 478 25.49 1.84 -4.55
N LEU A 479 25.00 0.83 -5.27
CA LEU A 479 24.84 -0.54 -4.78
C LEU A 479 25.97 -1.42 -5.34
N SER A 480 27.21 -1.04 -5.05
CA SER A 480 28.41 -1.80 -5.45
C SER A 480 29.53 -1.79 -4.40
N VAL A 481 29.19 -1.82 -3.10
CA VAL A 481 30.19 -2.10 -2.04
C VAL A 481 29.65 -3.13 -1.07
N GLU A 482 30.29 -4.29 -1.02
CA GLU A 482 30.08 -5.35 -0.04
C GLU A 482 30.40 -4.86 1.40
N PRO A 483 29.72 -5.37 2.45
CA PRO A 483 30.01 -5.01 3.82
C PRO A 483 31.29 -5.72 4.34
N PRO A 484 32.27 -5.01 4.94
CA PRO A 484 33.47 -5.63 5.47
C PRO A 484 33.28 -6.00 6.95
N TRP A 485 32.48 -7.02 7.26
CA TRP A 485 32.38 -7.50 8.66
C TRP A 485 32.16 -9.02 8.73
N TRP A 486 33.21 -9.78 8.42
CA TRP A 486 33.49 -11.09 9.00
C TRP A 486 35.00 -11.21 9.21
N GLY A 487 35.46 -10.89 10.42
CA GLY A 487 36.81 -11.21 10.87
C GLY A 487 36.80 -12.59 11.51
N VAL A 488 37.41 -13.56 10.85
CA VAL A 488 37.85 -14.82 11.45
C VAL A 488 39.24 -14.58 12.04
N PRO A 489 39.52 -14.87 13.32
CA PRO A 489 40.88 -14.87 13.83
C PRO A 489 41.49 -16.26 13.65
N GLY A 490 42.63 -16.32 12.95
CA GLY A 490 43.50 -17.47 12.90
C GLY A 490 44.94 -16.98 12.90
N GLU A 491 45.52 -16.89 14.09
CA GLU A 491 46.89 -17.32 14.47
C GLU A 491 47.03 -17.29 15.99
#